data_AF-A0A453M665-F1
#
_entry.id   AF-A0A453M665-F1
#
_cell.length_a   1.000
_cell.length_b   1.000
_cell.length_c   1.000
_cell.angle_alpha   90.00
_cell.angle_beta   90.00
_cell.angle_gamma   90.00
#
_symmetry.space_group_name_H-M   'P 1'
#
loop_
_entity.id
_entity.type
_entity.pdbx_description
1 polymer ?
#
loop_
_entity_poly.entity_id
_entity_poly.type
_entity_poly.pdbx_seq_one_letter_code
_entity_poly.pdbx_strand_id
1 'polypeptide(L)'
;RPPLVFSTKRKISNSPLPDLSSMDDVAPPTMDWSLLPLDALSLIFVRLGAVDVLMGAGLVCHSWLMAAKLPEVWRSIDMDKHEVVLLKGDGVLCQMAKAAVDRSDGQLREFAGRLFVTDELIKYIVERYFSSITT
;
A
#
# COMPACT_ATOMS: atom_id res chain seq x y z
N ARG A 1 53.66 31.84 19.89
CA ARG A 1 52.51 32.27 20.72
C ARG A 1 51.29 31.47 20.26
N PRO A 2 50.89 30.40 20.97
CA PRO A 2 49.73 29.58 20.58
C PRO A 2 48.42 30.21 21.09
N PRO A 3 47.27 30.02 20.44
CA PRO A 3 45.98 30.39 21.01
C PRO A 3 45.40 29.27 21.87
N LEU A 4 44.62 29.71 22.85
CA LEU A 4 44.17 28.99 24.03
C LEU A 4 43.12 27.92 23.72
N VAL A 5 43.33 26.71 24.24
CA VAL A 5 42.36 25.62 24.24
C VAL A 5 41.37 25.86 25.39
N PHE A 6 40.12 26.17 25.10
CA PHE A 6 39.06 26.16 26.11
C PHE A 6 38.61 24.73 26.35
N SER A 7 39.13 24.12 27.42
CA SER A 7 38.65 22.83 27.92
C SER A 7 37.38 23.03 28.74
N THR A 8 36.21 22.78 28.14
CA THR A 8 34.97 22.63 28.90
C THR A 8 34.97 21.26 29.56
N LYS A 9 35.30 21.20 30.86
CA LYS A 9 35.15 20.00 31.70
C LYS A 9 33.66 19.66 31.78
N ARG A 10 33.17 18.75 30.93
CA ARG A 10 31.85 18.12 31.12
C ARG A 10 31.96 17.18 32.33
N LYS A 11 31.22 17.51 33.38
CA LYS A 11 31.10 16.73 34.63
C LYS A 11 30.49 15.37 34.26
N ILE A 12 31.29 14.30 34.31
CA ILE A 12 30.79 12.93 34.17
C ILE A 12 29.96 12.66 35.42
N SER A 13 28.65 12.62 35.25
CA SER A 13 27.72 12.13 36.26
C SER A 13 27.94 10.63 36.41
N ASN A 14 28.47 10.20 37.55
CA ASN A 14 28.50 8.79 37.92
C ASN A 14 27.09 8.35 38.34
N SER A 15 26.23 8.06 37.36
CA SER A 15 25.05 7.21 37.58
C SER A 15 25.46 5.74 37.38
N PRO A 16 24.95 4.80 38.19
CA PRO A 16 25.26 3.38 38.01
C PRO A 16 24.84 2.92 36.61
N LEU A 17 25.69 2.13 35.96
CA LEU A 17 25.34 1.43 34.72
C LEU A 17 24.14 0.49 35.00
N PRO A 18 23.14 0.40 34.12
CA PRO A 18 22.07 -0.56 34.28
C PRO A 18 22.64 -1.99 34.21
N ASP A 19 22.19 -2.83 35.14
CA ASP A 19 22.57 -4.23 35.26
C ASP A 19 22.13 -5.00 34.00
N LEU A 20 23.08 -5.62 33.30
CA LEU A 20 22.88 -6.28 32.01
C LEU A 20 22.28 -7.70 32.15
N SER A 21 21.88 -8.11 33.35
CA SER A 21 21.39 -9.48 33.61
C SER A 21 19.88 -9.68 33.35
N SER A 22 19.15 -8.69 32.81
CA SER A 22 17.68 -8.78 32.64
C SER A 22 17.20 -8.55 31.19
N MET A 23 18.06 -8.77 30.20
CA MET A 23 17.78 -8.46 28.79
C MET A 23 17.07 -9.57 27.99
N ASP A 24 16.24 -10.41 28.63
CA ASP A 24 15.53 -11.51 27.93
C ASP A 24 14.04 -11.25 27.63
N ASP A 25 13.46 -10.07 27.93
CA ASP A 25 12.02 -9.80 27.70
C ASP A 25 11.69 -8.43 27.09
N VAL A 26 12.60 -7.82 26.31
CA VAL A 26 12.22 -6.69 25.44
C VAL A 26 11.96 -7.23 24.04
N ALA A 27 10.74 -7.71 23.82
CA ALA A 27 10.25 -7.94 22.46
C ALA A 27 10.53 -6.67 21.63
N PRO A 28 11.09 -6.80 20.40
CA PRO A 28 11.40 -5.63 19.59
C PRO A 28 10.14 -4.76 19.47
N PRO A 29 10.29 -3.42 19.50
CA PRO A 29 9.15 -2.53 19.43
C PRO A 29 8.31 -2.90 18.21
N THR A 30 7.06 -3.31 18.46
CA THR A 30 6.12 -3.69 17.42
C THR A 30 5.78 -2.43 16.63
N MET A 31 6.26 -2.36 15.39
CA MET A 31 5.96 -1.24 14.51
C MET A 31 4.47 -1.28 14.17
N ASP A 32 3.72 -0.29 14.64
CA ASP A 32 2.30 -0.17 14.35
C ASP A 32 2.10 0.36 12.92
N TRP A 33 1.81 -0.57 12.01
CA TRP A 33 1.54 -0.28 10.60
C TRP A 33 0.29 0.58 10.38
N SER A 34 -0.57 0.74 11.40
CA SER A 34 -1.75 1.60 11.30
C SER A 34 -1.41 3.10 11.39
N LEU A 35 -0.26 3.45 11.97
CA LEU A 35 0.23 4.83 12.14
C LEU A 35 0.95 5.40 10.92
N LEU A 36 1.14 4.59 9.87
CA LEU A 36 1.74 5.06 8.63
C LEU A 36 0.85 6.11 7.95
N PRO A 37 1.46 7.14 7.32
CA PRO A 37 0.70 8.11 6.53
C PRO A 37 0.02 7.41 5.33
N LEU A 38 -1.11 7.96 4.88
CA LEU A 38 -1.93 7.35 3.82
C LEU A 38 -1.16 7.14 2.52
N ASP A 39 -0.25 8.05 2.22
CA ASP A 39 0.66 8.05 1.07
C ASP A 39 1.71 6.93 1.14
N ALA A 40 2.15 6.53 2.34
CA ALA A 40 2.97 5.33 2.49
C ALA A 40 2.12 4.05 2.31
N LEU A 41 0.92 4.02 2.87
CA LEU A 41 -0.01 2.89 2.73
C LEU A 41 -0.47 2.70 1.28
N SER A 42 -0.73 3.78 0.55
CA SER A 42 -1.10 3.72 -0.86
C SER A 42 0.02 3.10 -1.69
N LEU A 43 1.28 3.45 -1.42
CA LEU A 43 2.44 2.85 -2.08
C LEU A 43 2.58 1.35 -1.78
N ILE A 44 2.26 0.92 -0.55
CA ILE A 44 2.21 -0.50 -0.19
C ILE A 44 1.15 -1.20 -1.05
N PHE A 45 -0.05 -0.62 -1.18
CA PHE A 45 -1.10 -1.22 -2.02
C PHE A 45 -0.76 -1.24 -3.51
N VAL A 46 -0.07 -0.22 -4.03
CA VAL A 46 0.43 -0.25 -5.42
C VAL A 46 1.39 -1.42 -5.62
N ARG A 47 2.21 -1.76 -4.61
CA ARG A 47 3.14 -2.90 -4.66
C ARG A 47 2.47 -4.26 -4.48
N LEU A 48 1.43 -4.34 -3.64
CA LEU A 48 0.60 -5.53 -3.49
C LEU A 48 -0.19 -5.80 -4.78
N GLY A 49 -0.70 -4.75 -5.41
CA GLY A 49 -1.48 -4.84 -6.63
C GLY A 49 -2.97 -5.04 -6.39
N ALA A 50 -3.75 -4.85 -7.46
CA ALA A 50 -5.20 -4.75 -7.39
C ALA A 50 -5.88 -6.01 -6.82
N VAL A 51 -5.36 -7.20 -7.14
CA VAL A 51 -5.97 -8.47 -6.71
C VAL A 51 -5.90 -8.62 -5.18
N ASP A 52 -4.74 -8.43 -4.57
CA ASP A 52 -4.57 -8.53 -3.12
C ASP A 52 -5.41 -7.50 -2.36
N VAL A 53 -5.51 -6.28 -2.89
CA VAL A 53 -6.37 -5.24 -2.32
C VAL A 53 -7.84 -5.65 -2.37
N LEU A 54 -8.30 -6.18 -3.50
CA LEU A 54 -9.67 -6.70 -3.66
C LEU A 54 -9.94 -7.92 -2.78
N MET A 55 -8.92 -8.73 -2.49
CA MET A 55 -9.02 -9.92 -1.64
C MET A 55 -9.02 -9.60 -0.14
N GLY A 56 -8.80 -8.34 0.24
CA GLY A 56 -9.03 -7.87 1.61
C GLY A 56 -7.85 -7.19 2.27
N ALA A 57 -6.75 -6.90 1.56
CA ALA A 57 -5.63 -6.19 2.17
C ALA A 57 -6.03 -4.82 2.76
N GLY A 58 -7.07 -4.17 2.23
CA GLY A 58 -7.62 -2.93 2.80
C GLY A 58 -8.45 -3.08 4.08
N LEU A 59 -8.78 -4.30 4.51
CA LEU A 59 -9.72 -4.55 5.62
C LEU A 59 -9.05 -4.73 7.00
N VAL A 60 -7.74 -4.48 7.08
CA VAL A 60 -6.95 -4.68 8.31
C VAL A 60 -7.35 -3.68 9.41
N CYS A 61 -7.45 -2.40 9.07
CA CYS A 61 -7.87 -1.34 9.98
C CYS A 61 -8.40 -0.12 9.21
N HIS A 62 -8.87 0.91 9.92
CA HIS A 62 -9.46 2.10 9.30
C HIS A 62 -8.49 2.84 8.37
N SER A 63 -7.21 3.04 8.76
CA SER A 63 -6.24 3.76 7.92
C SER A 63 -5.94 3.01 6.62
N TRP A 64 -5.81 1.68 6.68
CA TRP A 64 -5.66 0.82 5.50
C TRP A 64 -6.89 0.85 4.61
N LEU A 65 -8.10 0.86 5.19
CA LEU A 65 -9.33 0.99 4.41
C LEU A 65 -9.42 2.34 3.69
N MET A 66 -8.98 3.42 4.34
CA MET A 66 -8.94 4.74 3.69
C MET A 66 -7.90 4.78 2.57
N ALA A 67 -6.71 4.23 2.78
CA ALA A 67 -5.67 4.17 1.76
C ALA A 67 -6.09 3.30 0.55
N ALA A 68 -6.78 2.18 0.78
CA ALA A 68 -7.28 1.31 -0.29
C ALA A 68 -8.36 1.97 -1.16
N LYS A 69 -9.01 3.05 -0.69
CA LYS A 69 -10.00 3.81 -1.46
C LYS A 69 -9.38 4.91 -2.33
N LEU A 70 -8.09 5.20 -2.16
CA LEU A 70 -7.43 6.26 -2.94
C LEU A 70 -7.34 5.84 -4.41
N PRO A 71 -7.78 6.68 -5.37
CA PRO A 71 -7.70 6.37 -6.79
C PRO A 71 -6.28 6.03 -7.28
N GLU A 72 -5.27 6.58 -6.60
CA GLU A 72 -3.85 6.37 -6.90
C GLU A 72 -3.44 4.90 -6.86
N VAL A 73 -4.06 4.13 -5.96
CA VAL A 73 -3.85 2.68 -5.80
C VAL A 73 -4.32 1.91 -7.03
N TRP A 74 -5.31 2.45 -7.75
CA TRP A 74 -6.02 1.78 -8.83
C TRP A 74 -5.63 2.32 -10.22
N ARG A 75 -4.55 3.10 -10.31
CA ARG A 75 -4.06 3.63 -11.60
C ARG A 75 -3.44 2.55 -12.50
N SER A 76 -2.96 1.45 -11.94
CA SER A 76 -2.49 0.29 -12.69
C SER A 76 -3.16 -0.96 -12.12
N ILE A 77 -3.82 -1.72 -12.99
CA ILE A 77 -4.54 -2.95 -12.64
C ILE A 77 -3.87 -4.10 -13.38
N ASP A 78 -3.06 -4.90 -12.69
CA ASP A 78 -2.52 -6.17 -13.20
C ASP A 78 -3.27 -7.34 -12.57
N MET A 79 -3.96 -8.11 -13.41
CA MET A 79 -4.66 -9.34 -13.08
C MET A 79 -4.22 -10.49 -14.01
N ASP A 80 -3.10 -10.39 -14.73
CA ASP A 80 -2.61 -11.47 -15.62
C ASP A 80 -1.80 -12.50 -14.84
N LYS A 81 -0.98 -12.06 -13.88
CA LYS A 81 0.08 -12.89 -13.25
C LYS A 81 -0.27 -13.42 -11.85
N HIS A 82 -1.49 -13.21 -11.37
CA HIS A 82 -1.85 -13.53 -9.99
C HIS A 82 -2.37 -14.95 -9.85
N GLU A 83 -1.90 -15.73 -8.87
CA GLU A 83 -2.28 -17.15 -8.68
C GLU A 83 -3.80 -17.37 -8.60
N VAL A 84 -4.49 -16.43 -7.95
CA VAL A 84 -5.96 -16.38 -7.82
C VAL A 84 -6.70 -16.39 -9.17
N VAL A 85 -6.07 -15.91 -10.25
CA VAL A 85 -6.65 -15.87 -11.61
C VAL A 85 -6.88 -17.29 -12.15
N LEU A 86 -6.09 -18.27 -11.71
CA LEU A 86 -6.26 -19.67 -12.08
C LEU A 86 -7.33 -20.39 -11.23
N LEU A 87 -7.72 -19.80 -10.10
CA LEU A 87 -8.63 -20.40 -9.11
C LEU A 87 -10.05 -19.83 -9.17
N LYS A 88 -10.25 -18.69 -9.84
CA LYS A 88 -11.55 -18.02 -9.98
C LYS A 88 -12.08 -18.15 -11.40
N GLY A 89 -13.40 -18.30 -11.53
CA GLY A 89 -14.05 -18.28 -12.84
C GLY A 89 -14.06 -16.89 -13.47
N ASP A 90 -14.10 -16.85 -14.80
CA ASP A 90 -14.01 -15.61 -15.59
C ASP A 90 -15.02 -14.54 -15.18
N GLY A 91 -16.25 -14.94 -14.83
CA GLY A 91 -17.27 -14.01 -14.36
C GLY A 91 -16.88 -13.28 -13.07
N VAL A 92 -16.21 -13.96 -12.14
CA VAL A 92 -15.72 -13.35 -10.89
C VAL A 92 -14.57 -12.39 -11.19
N LEU A 93 -13.63 -12.80 -12.06
CA LEU A 93 -12.50 -11.96 -12.46
C LEU A 93 -12.96 -10.70 -13.20
N CYS A 94 -13.97 -10.81 -14.05
CA CYS A 94 -14.59 -9.67 -14.72
C CYS A 94 -15.22 -8.69 -13.72
N GLN A 95 -15.94 -9.19 -12.70
CA GLN A 95 -16.49 -8.31 -11.65
C GLN A 95 -15.39 -7.66 -10.82
N MET A 96 -14.31 -8.38 -10.51
CA MET A 96 -13.14 -7.83 -9.83
C MET A 96 -12.49 -6.71 -10.65
N ALA A 97 -12.31 -6.91 -11.95
CA ALA A 97 -11.79 -5.89 -12.86
C ALA A 97 -12.70 -4.66 -12.92
N LYS A 98 -14.01 -4.83 -13.11
CA LYS A 98 -14.97 -3.70 -13.09
C LYS A 98 -14.89 -2.93 -11.77
N ALA A 99 -14.80 -3.63 -10.64
CA ALA A 99 -14.69 -3.01 -9.33
C ALA A 99 -13.35 -2.27 -9.13
N ALA A 100 -12.25 -2.74 -9.70
CA ALA A 100 -10.97 -2.04 -9.69
C ALA A 100 -11.00 -0.79 -10.58
N VAL A 101 -11.60 -0.89 -11.77
CA VAL A 101 -11.80 0.24 -12.69
C VAL A 101 -12.63 1.33 -12.04
N ASP A 102 -13.72 0.98 -11.35
CA ASP A 102 -14.56 1.95 -10.65
C ASP A 102 -13.81 2.70 -9.56
N ARG A 103 -12.92 2.02 -8.84
CA ARG A 103 -12.09 2.63 -7.79
C ARG A 103 -10.97 3.52 -8.34
N SER A 104 -10.62 3.37 -9.61
CA SER A 104 -9.66 4.26 -10.28
C SER A 104 -10.20 5.68 -10.48
N ASP A 105 -11.52 5.87 -10.34
CA ASP A 105 -12.16 7.18 -10.51
C ASP A 105 -11.77 7.84 -11.85
N GLY A 106 -11.66 7.02 -12.89
CA GLY A 106 -11.25 7.43 -14.24
C GLY A 106 -9.78 7.85 -14.37
N GLN A 107 -8.94 7.62 -13.36
CA GLN A 107 -7.50 7.84 -13.40
C GLN A 107 -6.71 6.59 -13.82
N LEU A 108 -7.40 5.55 -14.33
CA LEU A 108 -6.76 4.34 -14.81
C LEU A 108 -5.78 4.64 -15.94
N ARG A 109 -4.56 4.11 -15.84
CA ARG A 109 -3.47 4.28 -16.83
C ARG A 109 -3.10 2.97 -17.52
N GLU A 110 -3.22 1.86 -16.81
CA GLU A 110 -2.79 0.55 -17.29
C GLU A 110 -3.78 -0.52 -16.82
N PHE A 111 -4.11 -1.44 -17.72
CA PHE A 111 -4.90 -2.62 -17.42
C PHE A 111 -4.25 -3.84 -18.10
N ALA A 112 -3.96 -4.87 -17.31
CA ALA A 112 -3.46 -6.15 -17.77
C ALA A 112 -4.36 -7.28 -17.27
N GLY A 113 -4.91 -8.05 -18.21
CA GLY A 113 -5.67 -9.26 -17.95
C GLY A 113 -5.68 -10.11 -19.23
N ARG A 114 -5.81 -11.44 -19.09
CA ARG A 114 -5.73 -12.36 -20.23
C ARG A 114 -6.90 -13.32 -20.33
N LEU A 115 -7.17 -14.09 -19.28
CA LEU A 115 -8.11 -15.22 -19.37
C LEU A 115 -9.58 -14.80 -19.47
N PHE A 116 -9.94 -13.66 -18.89
CA PHE A 116 -11.33 -13.24 -18.69
C PHE A 116 -11.69 -11.95 -19.44
N VAL A 117 -10.78 -11.43 -20.28
CA VAL A 117 -10.98 -10.14 -20.96
C VAL A 117 -11.94 -10.32 -22.13
N THR A 118 -13.04 -9.59 -22.10
CA THR A 118 -14.07 -9.58 -23.15
C THR A 118 -14.21 -8.17 -23.74
N ASP A 119 -14.80 -8.08 -24.94
CA ASP A 119 -15.11 -6.79 -25.57
C ASP A 119 -16.00 -5.92 -24.69
N GLU A 120 -16.91 -6.52 -23.93
CA GLU A 120 -17.77 -5.81 -22.97
C GLU A 120 -16.94 -5.17 -21.84
N LEU A 121 -15.95 -5.89 -21.31
CA LEU A 121 -15.06 -5.35 -20.27
C LEU A 121 -14.20 -4.21 -20.83
N ILE A 122 -13.66 -4.37 -22.04
CA ILE A 122 -12.88 -3.31 -22.70
C ILE A 122 -13.75 -2.07 -22.91
N LYS A 123 -14.96 -2.24 -23.43
CA LYS A 123 -15.92 -1.15 -23.61
C LYS A 123 -16.22 -0.44 -22.28
N TYR A 124 -16.45 -1.20 -21.21
CA TYR A 124 -16.69 -0.65 -19.88
C TYR A 124 -15.53 0.21 -19.37
N ILE A 125 -14.29 -0.26 -19.53
CA ILE A 125 -13.09 0.48 -19.14
C ILE A 125 -13.04 1.83 -19.87
N VAL A 126 -13.27 1.81 -21.17
CA VAL A 126 -13.26 3.00 -22.03
C VAL A 126 -14.37 3.99 -21.64
N GLU A 127 -15.59 3.51 -21.39
CA GLU A 127 -16.71 4.35 -20.96
C GLU A 127 -16.46 5.03 -19.62
N ARG A 128 -15.83 4.34 -18.66
CA ARG A 128 -15.46 4.93 -17.37
C ARG A 128 -14.39 6.00 -17.50
N TYR A 129 -13.42 5.80 -18.39
CA TYR A 129 -12.40 6.81 -18.69
C TYR A 129 -12.98 8.06 -19.35
N PHE A 130 -13.93 7.93 -20.27
CA PHE A 130 -14.57 9.11 -20.88
C PHE A 130 -15.51 9.84 -19.94
N SER A 131 -16.18 9.11 -19.04
CA SER A 131 -17.07 9.70 -18.04
C SER A 131 -16.34 10.63 -17.07
N SER A 132 -15.09 10.33 -16.73
CA SER A 132 -14.26 11.19 -15.87
C SER A 132 -13.70 12.44 -16.56
N ILE A 133 -13.56 12.43 -17.89
CA ILE A 133 -13.08 13.59 -18.66
C ILE A 133 -14.19 14.61 -18.89
N THR A 134 -15.44 14.16 -18.91
CA THR A 134 -16.61 15.00 -19.28
C THR A 134 -17.26 15.68 -18.06
N THR A 135 -16.83 15.35 -16.84
CA THR A 135 -17.34 15.89 -15.57
C THR A 135 -16.33 16.87 -14.98
#